data_AF-A0A327VCZ3-F1
#
_entry.id   AF-A0A327VCZ3-F1
#
_cell.length_a   1.000
_cell.length_b   1.000
_cell.length_c   1.000
_cell.angle_alpha   90.00
_cell.angle_beta   90.00
_cell.angle_gamma   90.00
#
_symmetry.space_group_name_H-M   'P 1'
#
loop_
_entity.id
_entity.type
_entity.pdbx_description
1 polymer ?
#
loop_
_entity_poly.entity_id
_entity_poly.type
_entity_poly.pdbx_seq_one_letter_code
_entity_poly.pdbx_strand_id
1 'polypeptide(L)'
;MTFKASMEALTKDAKRWDDTASMLQTAKGDCADMTLRAQDFSFMGGDVHKQYEQVRSFMEDYLRDGERETSGAADALRKVHNTYQGSDDDAKSRLKSAWEWQ
;
A
#
# COMPACT_ATOMS: atom_id res chain seq x y z
N MET A 1 7.39 24.08 -11.53
CA MET A 1 7.94 22.74 -11.20
C MET A 1 8.48 22.13 -12.48
N THR A 2 9.65 21.49 -12.43
CA THR A 2 10.23 20.79 -13.59
C THR A 2 9.66 19.38 -13.69
N PHE A 3 9.60 18.80 -14.90
CA PHE A 3 9.13 17.43 -15.12
C PHE A 3 9.84 16.40 -14.22
N LYS A 4 11.17 16.55 -14.08
CA LYS A 4 11.99 15.73 -13.16
C LYS A 4 11.51 15.82 -11.71
N ALA A 5 11.24 17.03 -11.20
CA ALA A 5 10.76 17.21 -9.84
C ALA A 5 9.37 16.57 -9.62
N SER A 6 8.50 16.62 -10.62
CA SER A 6 7.20 15.96 -10.59
C SER A 6 7.31 14.42 -10.57
N MET A 7 8.23 13.84 -11.34
CA MET A 7 8.49 12.40 -11.33
C MET A 7 9.11 11.92 -10.01
N GLU A 8 10.05 12.68 -9.45
CA GLU A 8 10.61 12.40 -8.12
C GLU A 8 9.53 12.49 -7.02
N ALA A 9 8.59 13.43 -7.13
CA ALA A 9 7.47 13.55 -6.20
C ALA A 9 6.56 12.31 -6.24
N LEU A 10 6.18 11.83 -7.44
CA LEU A 10 5.39 10.60 -7.59
C LEU A 10 6.08 9.38 -6.97
N THR A 11 7.39 9.26 -7.14
CA THR A 11 8.17 8.17 -6.55
C THR A 11 8.20 8.25 -5.02
N LYS A 12 8.37 9.45 -4.46
CA LYS A 12 8.35 9.67 -3.00
C LYS A 12 6.98 9.38 -2.42
N ASP A 13 5.92 9.83 -3.08
CA ASP A 13 4.55 9.59 -2.63
C ASP A 13 4.20 8.10 -2.71
N ALA A 14 4.58 7.41 -3.78
CA ALA A 14 4.41 5.95 -3.90
C ALA A 14 5.08 5.23 -2.73
N LYS A 15 6.35 5.59 -2.43
CA LYS A 15 7.07 5.03 -1.28
C LYS A 15 6.34 5.25 0.04
N ARG A 16 5.80 6.45 0.26
CA ARG A 16 5.05 6.75 1.49
C ARG A 16 3.82 5.87 1.65
N TRP A 17 3.15 5.54 0.55
CA TRP A 17 2.04 4.60 0.56
C TRP A 17 2.49 3.16 0.85
N ASP A 18 3.62 2.70 0.31
CA ASP A 18 4.17 1.38 0.66
C ASP A 18 4.61 1.30 2.13
N ASP A 19 5.23 2.36 2.65
CA ASP A 19 5.64 2.42 4.06
C ASP A 19 4.40 2.31 4.96
N THR A 20 3.29 2.96 4.57
CA THR A 20 1.99 2.85 5.27
C THR A 20 1.41 1.44 5.15
N ALA A 21 1.43 0.85 3.95
CA ALA A 21 0.97 -0.53 3.73
C ALA A 21 1.76 -1.52 4.60
N SER A 22 3.08 -1.35 4.69
CA SER A 22 3.95 -2.18 5.53
C SER A 22 3.61 -2.04 7.02
N MET A 23 3.33 -0.83 7.49
CA MET A 23 2.88 -0.61 8.87
C MET A 23 1.53 -1.29 9.16
N LEU A 24 0.59 -1.24 8.20
CA LEU A 24 -0.71 -1.91 8.32
C LEU A 24 -0.55 -3.44 8.31
N GLN A 25 0.36 -3.97 7.48
CA GLN A 25 0.70 -5.38 7.46
C GLN A 25 1.25 -5.85 8.81
N THR A 26 2.15 -5.07 9.43
CA THR A 26 2.66 -5.36 10.79
C THR A 26 1.52 -5.33 11.82
N ALA A 27 0.72 -4.27 11.83
CA ALA A 27 -0.40 -4.14 12.77
C ALA A 27 -1.43 -5.27 12.63
N LYS A 28 -1.67 -5.73 11.40
CA LYS A 28 -2.52 -6.91 11.11
C LYS A 28 -1.93 -8.17 11.74
N GLY A 29 -0.62 -8.39 11.57
CA GLY A 29 0.09 -9.50 12.21
C GLY A 29 -0.02 -9.46 13.73
N ASP A 30 0.24 -8.30 14.33
CA ASP A 30 0.10 -8.10 15.77
C ASP A 30 -1.35 -8.39 16.25
N CYS A 31 -2.36 -7.95 15.49
CA CYS A 31 -3.76 -8.22 15.79
C CYS A 31 -4.13 -9.71 15.63
N ALA A 32 -3.54 -10.39 14.65
CA ALA A 32 -3.71 -11.83 14.45
C ALA A 32 -3.17 -12.61 15.65
N ASP A 33 -2.04 -12.16 16.22
CA ASP A 33 -1.36 -12.81 17.34
C ASP A 33 -1.98 -12.51 18.71
N MET A 34 -2.86 -11.49 18.80
CA MET A 34 -3.64 -11.18 20.01
C MET A 34 -4.77 -12.20 20.25
N THR A 35 -4.49 -13.50 20.18
CA THR A 35 -5.46 -14.54 20.55
C THR A 35 -5.49 -14.74 22.06
N LEU A 36 -6.69 -14.91 22.61
CA LEU A 36 -6.89 -15.26 24.02
C LEU A 36 -7.67 -16.56 24.09
N ARG A 37 -7.44 -17.39 25.10
CA ARG A 37 -8.28 -18.56 25.34
C ARG A 37 -9.49 -18.14 26.15
N ALA A 38 -10.61 -18.83 26.00
CA ALA A 38 -11.81 -18.56 26.80
C ALA A 38 -11.56 -18.57 28.32
N GLN A 39 -10.62 -19.41 28.75
CA GLN A 39 -10.19 -19.56 30.15
C GLN A 39 -9.44 -18.34 30.68
N ASP A 40 -8.83 -17.53 29.80
CA ASP A 40 -8.07 -16.34 30.18
C ASP A 40 -9.02 -15.19 30.60
N PHE A 41 -10.30 -15.25 30.22
CA PHE A 41 -11.33 -14.30 30.68
C PHE A 41 -11.93 -14.71 32.03
N SER A 42 -12.49 -15.93 32.12
CA SER A 42 -13.02 -16.53 33.35
C SER A 42 -13.42 -17.99 33.12
N PHE A 43 -13.83 -18.69 34.17
CA PHE A 43 -14.36 -20.07 34.09
C PHE A 43 -15.63 -20.21 33.23
N MET A 44 -16.37 -19.12 32.99
CA MET A 44 -17.52 -19.05 32.07
C MET A 44 -17.28 -18.09 30.90
N GLY A 45 -16.03 -17.78 30.57
CA GLY A 45 -15.64 -16.77 29.59
C GLY A 45 -15.96 -17.07 28.13
N GLY A 46 -16.72 -18.13 27.82
CA GLY A 46 -16.96 -18.58 26.44
C GLY A 46 -17.62 -17.53 25.54
N ASP A 47 -18.68 -16.87 26.03
CA ASP A 47 -19.40 -15.85 25.26
C ASP A 47 -18.56 -14.59 25.06
N VAL A 48 -17.84 -14.17 26.09
CA VAL A 48 -16.92 -13.01 26.04
C VAL A 48 -15.79 -13.28 25.05
N HIS A 49 -15.20 -14.47 25.11
CA HIS A 49 -14.18 -14.91 24.16
C HIS A 49 -14.69 -14.91 22.72
N LYS A 50 -15.91 -15.38 22.48
CA LYS A 50 -16.50 -15.36 21.15
C LYS A 50 -16.65 -13.94 20.61
N GLN A 51 -17.12 -13.00 21.44
CA GLN A 51 -17.22 -11.59 21.05
C GLN A 51 -15.84 -10.96 20.81
N TYR A 52 -14.86 -11.30 21.66
CA TYR A 52 -13.48 -10.88 21.48
C TYR A 52 -12.91 -11.33 20.14
N GLU A 53 -13.02 -12.61 19.82
CA GLU A 53 -12.54 -13.16 18.55
C GLU A 53 -13.25 -12.55 17.33
N GLN A 54 -14.54 -12.22 17.45
CA GLN A 54 -15.26 -11.50 16.39
C GLN A 54 -14.66 -10.10 16.15
N VAL A 55 -14.37 -9.35 17.21
CA VAL A 55 -13.76 -8.02 17.09
C VAL A 55 -12.32 -8.12 16.58
N ARG A 56 -11.53 -9.05 17.10
CA ARG A 56 -10.16 -9.30 16.66
C ARG A 56 -10.12 -9.63 15.17
N SER A 57 -10.94 -10.58 14.72
CA SER A 57 -11.04 -10.95 13.30
C SER A 57 -11.50 -9.79 12.43
N PHE A 58 -12.48 -8.99 12.88
CA PHE A 58 -12.92 -7.81 12.15
C PHE A 58 -11.80 -6.77 11.99
N MET A 59 -11.02 -6.53 13.05
CA MET A 59 -9.89 -5.60 13.01
C MET A 59 -8.78 -6.12 12.09
N GLU A 60 -8.49 -7.42 12.12
CA GLU A 60 -7.54 -8.07 11.21
C GLU A 60 -7.96 -7.86 9.73
N ASP A 61 -9.23 -8.09 9.41
CA ASP A 61 -9.78 -7.87 8.07
C ASP A 61 -9.71 -6.39 7.65
N TYR A 62 -10.07 -5.47 8.56
CA TYR A 62 -10.01 -4.03 8.31
C TYR A 62 -8.59 -3.55 8.00
N LEU A 63 -7.60 -4.04 8.75
CA LEU A 63 -6.18 -3.73 8.52
C LEU A 63 -5.68 -4.29 7.19
N ARG A 64 -6.10 -5.51 6.83
CA ARG A 64 -5.79 -6.13 5.53
C ARG A 64 -6.35 -5.32 4.36
N ASP A 65 -7.57 -4.83 4.49
CA ASP A 65 -8.19 -4.02 3.44
C ASP A 65 -7.46 -2.68 3.30
N GLY A 66 -7.08 -2.04 4.42
CA GLY A 66 -6.25 -0.84 4.39
C GLY A 66 -4.88 -1.06 3.74
N GLU A 67 -4.20 -2.17 4.06
CA GLU A 67 -2.92 -2.58 3.44
C GLU A 67 -3.08 -2.68 1.91
N ARG A 68 -4.16 -3.32 1.45
CA ARG A 68 -4.44 -3.50 0.02
C ARG A 68 -4.71 -2.18 -0.70
N GLU A 69 -5.51 -1.31 -0.11
CA GLU A 69 -5.84 -0.01 -0.73
C GLU A 69 -4.60 0.90 -0.82
N THR A 70 -3.78 0.91 0.23
CA THR A 70 -2.55 1.74 0.28
C THR A 70 -1.48 1.23 -0.68
N SER A 71 -1.23 -0.08 -0.74
CA SER A 71 -0.34 -0.66 -1.76
C SER A 71 -0.87 -0.42 -3.18
N GLY A 72 -2.18 -0.53 -3.40
CA GLY A 72 -2.80 -0.20 -4.69
C GLY A 72 -2.59 1.26 -5.11
N ALA A 73 -2.64 2.21 -4.16
CA ALA A 73 -2.32 3.62 -4.42
C ALA A 73 -0.85 3.81 -4.84
N ALA A 74 0.09 3.13 -4.18
CA ALA A 74 1.51 3.16 -4.55
C ALA A 74 1.71 2.66 -5.99
N ASP A 75 1.08 1.55 -6.35
CA ASP A 75 1.17 0.97 -7.70
C ASP A 75 0.56 1.88 -8.78
N ALA A 76 -0.55 2.55 -8.47
CA ALA A 76 -1.14 3.54 -9.35
C ALA A 76 -0.17 4.69 -9.64
N LEU A 77 0.52 5.22 -8.61
CA LEU A 77 1.50 6.29 -8.77
C LEU A 77 2.71 5.86 -9.61
N ARG A 78 3.22 4.63 -9.39
CA ARG A 78 4.29 4.04 -10.22
C ARG A 78 3.86 3.90 -11.67
N LYS A 79 2.62 3.46 -11.91
CA LYS A 79 2.08 3.33 -13.27
C LYS A 79 2.01 4.69 -13.97
N VAL A 80 1.56 5.73 -13.26
CA VAL A 80 1.54 7.11 -13.78
C VAL A 80 2.96 7.58 -14.09
N HIS A 81 3.92 7.39 -13.18
CA HIS A 81 5.33 7.71 -13.39
C HIS A 81 5.89 7.05 -14.67
N ASN A 82 5.72 5.73 -14.80
CA ASN A 82 6.22 4.97 -15.94
C ASN A 82 5.58 5.39 -17.26
N THR A 83 4.29 5.76 -17.24
CA THR A 83 3.57 6.25 -18.41
C THR A 83 4.15 7.58 -18.91
N TYR A 84 4.43 8.51 -17.98
CA TYR A 84 5.02 9.80 -18.32
C TYR A 84 6.47 9.68 -18.79
N GLN A 85 7.27 8.84 -18.12
CA GLN A 85 8.65 8.61 -18.52
C GLN A 85 8.74 7.99 -19.91
N GLY A 86 7.93 6.97 -20.22
CA GLY A 86 7.88 6.38 -21.55
C GLY A 86 7.44 7.37 -22.63
N SER A 87 6.45 8.23 -22.32
CA SER A 87 6.00 9.28 -23.25
C SER A 87 7.10 10.32 -23.55
N ASP A 88 7.92 10.66 -22.55
CA ASP A 88 9.06 11.59 -22.71
C ASP A 88 10.20 10.98 -23.53
N ASP A 89 10.49 9.69 -23.32
CA ASP A 89 11.50 8.96 -24.08
C ASP A 89 11.09 8.77 -25.55
N ASP A 90 9.80 8.51 -25.81
CA ASP A 90 9.23 8.47 -27.18
C ASP A 90 9.32 9.84 -27.87
N ALA A 91 9.04 10.92 -27.15
CA ALA A 91 9.15 12.28 -27.67
C ALA A 91 10.62 12.63 -28.01
N LYS A 92 11.57 12.26 -27.15
CA LYS A 92 13.01 12.42 -27.42
C LYS A 92 13.47 11.59 -28.62
N SER A 93 13.00 10.35 -28.73
CA SER A 93 13.32 9.46 -29.86
C SER A 93 12.82 10.04 -31.19
N ARG A 94 11.59 10.58 -31.22
CA ARG A 94 11.04 11.28 -32.39
C ARG A 94 11.84 12.51 -32.77
N LEU A 95 12.21 13.36 -31.79
CA LEU A 95 13.05 14.53 -32.03
C LEU A 95 14.41 14.13 -32.58
N LYS A 96 15.07 13.14 -31.99
CA LYS A 96 16.37 12.65 -32.45
C LYS A 96 16.28 12.11 -33.89
N SER A 97 15.26 11.32 -34.19
CA SER A 97 15.02 10.78 -35.54
C SER A 97 14.77 11.88 -36.57
N ALA A 98 14.08 12.95 -36.19
CA ALA A 98 13.83 14.10 -37.07
C ALA A 98 15.09 14.94 -37.33
N TRP A 99 16.01 15.00 -36.37
CA TRP A 99 17.28 15.74 -36.48
C TRP A 99 18.39 14.95 -37.18
N GLU A 100 18.38 13.62 -37.09
CA GLU A 100 19.32 12.75 -37.81
C GLU A 100 18.99 12.59 -39.31
N TRP A 101 17.89 13.18 -39.79
CA TRP A 101 17.45 13.14 -41.19
C TRP A 101 17.87 14.39 -42.01
N GLN A 102 18.91 15.12 -41.56
CA GLN A 102 19.61 16.18 -42.30
C GLN A 102 21.07 15.79 -42.53
#